data_AF-A0AAN6S3J5-F1
#
_entry.id   AF-A0AAN6S3J5-F1
#
_cell.length_a   1.000
_cell.length_b   1.000
_cell.length_c   1.000
_cell.angle_alpha   90.00
_cell.angle_beta   90.00
_cell.angle_gamma   90.00
#
_symmetry.space_group_name_H-M   'P 1'
#
loop_
_entity.id
_entity.type
_entity.pdbx_description
1 polymer ?
#
loop_
_entity_poly.entity_id
_entity_poly.type
_entity_poly.pdbx_seq_one_letter_code
_entity_poly.pdbx_strand_id
1 'polypeptide(L)'
;MAAVNAQTKKKREGDISDSFASMSGKAAEPLPDRFRELKLQLVAGHEDKVIASWKRLLGVLRTENDIISRKGPAIIPQLDFSSLEEDLSRHKAEIKKRGAAVVRGVIPEDEARAYKFEIEEYVRRNPHTRGFPANNPQVIELYWSAPQLRARTHPSMLKVQSTLMSSLWHTPDPNSPISLRTPLSYADRLRIRQPGDAQFALGPHQDGGSVERWEKDGYGRGGVYDALFRGEWEESYDAFDASTRVGAVTDLYNGLGACSMFRMFQGWLAMSRCGPGQGTLLVNPLVKESTVYSLLRPFFRPKKGVHQVSSRERFLDPANWEFTAGDKMTSDLQGATPGHGQEFPDGLHPHLELERTMVHIPEVKPGDFVVWHCDTIHAVDRTHNGTSDSSVLYIPVCPTTEASAEYVAQQRAAFLAGTPGPDFPGGIGESQHVGRPTVEYVRGCSGPEGVQSMGLDEIVAADDDTPGGREAVRRANKVLGF
;
A
#
# COMPACT_ATOMS: atom_id res chain seq x y z
N MET A 1 14.09 12.33 -26.40
CA MET A 1 14.37 13.20 -25.24
C MET A 1 13.32 14.30 -25.19
N ALA A 2 12.33 14.14 -24.33
CA ALA A 2 11.53 15.22 -23.78
C ALA A 2 11.42 14.87 -22.29
N ALA A 3 12.21 15.53 -21.46
CA ALA A 3 12.07 15.43 -20.02
C ALA A 3 10.69 15.99 -19.68
N VAL A 4 9.75 15.11 -19.33
CA VAL A 4 8.51 15.53 -18.68
C VAL A 4 8.95 16.03 -17.32
N ASN A 5 9.15 17.34 -17.24
CA ASN A 5 9.40 18.06 -16.02
C ASN A 5 8.11 17.98 -15.20
N ALA A 6 7.91 16.88 -14.48
CA ALA A 6 6.89 16.76 -13.46
C ALA A 6 7.34 17.62 -12.28
N GLN A 7 7.22 18.95 -12.42
CA GLN A 7 6.96 19.76 -11.24
C GLN A 7 5.65 19.21 -10.66
N THR A 8 5.78 18.41 -9.61
CA THR A 8 4.67 18.03 -8.74
C THR A 8 4.00 19.33 -8.32
N LYS A 9 2.85 19.63 -8.95
CA LYS A 9 2.04 20.78 -8.55
C LYS A 9 1.68 20.53 -7.10
N LYS A 10 2.02 21.48 -6.20
CA LYS A 10 1.65 21.40 -4.79
C LYS A 10 0.19 20.97 -4.68
N LYS A 11 -0.07 19.88 -3.95
CA LYS A 11 -1.43 19.40 -3.70
C LYS A 11 -2.24 20.48 -2.97
N ARG A 12 -3.52 20.61 -3.32
CA ARG A 12 -4.43 21.52 -2.61
C ARG A 12 -4.58 21.07 -1.14
N GLU A 13 -4.97 21.99 -0.26
CA GLU A 13 -5.37 21.61 1.11
C GLU A 13 -6.60 20.67 1.07
N GLY A 14 -6.68 19.78 2.06
CA GLY A 14 -7.63 18.66 2.13
C GLY A 14 -7.29 17.70 3.28
N ASP A 15 -7.93 16.53 3.32
CA ASP A 15 -7.66 15.48 4.32
C ASP A 15 -7.67 14.06 3.69
N ILE A 16 -7.56 13.02 4.52
CA ILE A 16 -7.51 11.62 4.04
C ILE A 16 -8.75 11.20 3.24
N SER A 17 -9.93 11.80 3.52
CA SER A 17 -11.18 11.43 2.86
C SER A 17 -11.22 11.79 1.37
N ASP A 18 -10.46 12.80 0.95
CA ASP A 18 -10.31 13.20 -0.45
C ASP A 18 -9.67 12.12 -1.34
N SER A 19 -9.09 11.07 -0.74
CA SER A 19 -8.44 9.96 -1.47
C SER A 19 -9.44 8.94 -2.03
N PHE A 20 -10.70 8.99 -1.59
CA PHE A 20 -11.70 7.95 -1.83
C PHE A 20 -12.95 8.52 -2.49
N ALA A 21 -13.32 7.96 -3.64
CA ALA A 21 -14.47 8.43 -4.40
C ALA A 21 -15.77 8.24 -3.61
N SER A 22 -15.92 7.12 -2.89
CA SER A 22 -17.08 6.81 -2.04
C SER A 22 -17.33 7.84 -0.93
N MET A 23 -16.28 8.50 -0.42
CA MET A 23 -16.41 9.54 0.60
C MET A 23 -16.62 10.94 0.03
N SER A 24 -16.45 11.13 -1.27
CA SER A 24 -16.61 12.43 -1.95
C SER A 24 -18.08 12.84 -2.17
N GLY A 25 -19.04 11.93 -1.95
CA GLY A 25 -20.47 12.16 -2.15
C GLY A 25 -20.91 12.31 -3.61
N LYS A 26 -20.03 12.05 -4.58
CA LYS A 26 -20.34 12.12 -6.03
C LYS A 26 -20.77 10.76 -6.56
N ALA A 27 -21.81 10.75 -7.41
CA ALA A 27 -22.20 9.56 -8.15
C ALA A 27 -21.12 9.17 -9.16
N ALA A 28 -20.85 7.87 -9.30
CA ALA A 28 -19.88 7.37 -10.28
C ALA A 28 -20.43 7.59 -11.70
N GLU A 29 -19.79 8.48 -12.46
CA GLU A 29 -20.03 8.61 -13.90
C GLU A 29 -19.24 7.53 -14.66
N PRO A 30 -19.76 7.02 -15.79
CA PRO A 30 -18.98 6.13 -16.65
C PRO A 30 -17.67 6.78 -17.08
N LEU A 31 -16.59 6.00 -17.07
CA LEU A 31 -15.29 6.45 -17.57
C LEU A 31 -15.39 6.82 -19.07
N PRO A 32 -14.53 7.74 -19.57
CA PRO A 32 -14.50 8.07 -21.00
C PRO A 32 -14.29 6.85 -21.90
N ASP A 33 -14.82 6.89 -23.13
CA ASP A 33 -14.81 5.75 -24.06
C ASP A 33 -13.41 5.19 -24.37
N ARG A 34 -12.36 6.02 -24.25
CA ARG A 34 -10.96 5.57 -24.36
C ARG A 34 -10.62 4.38 -23.45
N PHE A 35 -11.30 4.20 -22.32
CA PHE A 35 -11.09 3.06 -21.43
C PHE A 35 -11.72 1.77 -21.97
N ARG A 36 -12.80 1.87 -22.77
CA ARG A 36 -13.33 0.74 -23.54
C ARG A 36 -12.32 0.33 -24.60
N GLU A 37 -11.78 1.29 -25.35
CA GLU A 37 -10.75 1.04 -26.38
C GLU A 37 -9.48 0.44 -25.77
N LEU A 38 -9.02 0.98 -24.64
CA LEU A 38 -7.88 0.46 -23.89
C LEU A 38 -8.10 -1.01 -23.51
N LYS A 39 -9.25 -1.36 -22.93
CA LYS A 39 -9.56 -2.76 -22.61
C LYS A 39 -9.49 -3.65 -23.85
N LEU A 40 -10.10 -3.25 -24.96
CA LEU A 40 -10.05 -4.02 -26.21
C LEU A 40 -8.60 -4.23 -26.69
N GLN A 41 -7.75 -3.21 -26.58
CA GLN A 41 -6.34 -3.30 -26.97
C GLN A 41 -5.51 -4.22 -26.05
N LEU A 42 -5.74 -4.17 -24.73
CA LEU A 42 -4.95 -4.94 -23.76
C LEU A 42 -5.02 -6.46 -24.00
N VAL A 43 -6.18 -6.97 -24.44
CA VAL A 43 -6.43 -8.41 -24.61
C VAL A 43 -6.47 -8.85 -26.07
N ALA A 44 -6.18 -7.95 -27.01
CA ALA A 44 -6.25 -8.21 -28.44
C ALA A 44 -5.36 -9.39 -28.85
N GLY A 45 -5.95 -10.41 -29.49
CA GLY A 45 -5.24 -11.63 -29.91
C GLY A 45 -4.99 -12.64 -28.78
N HIS A 46 -5.49 -12.36 -27.58
CA HIS A 46 -5.35 -13.21 -26.38
C HIS A 46 -6.70 -13.54 -25.74
N GLU A 47 -7.82 -13.23 -26.39
CA GLU A 47 -9.17 -13.34 -25.84
C GLU A 47 -9.49 -14.74 -25.33
N ASP A 48 -9.19 -15.78 -26.13
CA ASP A 48 -9.43 -17.17 -25.75
C ASP A 48 -8.58 -17.59 -24.53
N LYS A 49 -7.33 -17.12 -24.46
CA LYS A 49 -6.45 -17.37 -23.31
C LYS A 49 -6.95 -16.68 -22.06
N VAL A 50 -7.42 -15.42 -22.17
CA VAL A 50 -8.02 -14.66 -21.06
C VAL A 50 -9.30 -15.32 -20.57
N ILE A 51 -10.16 -15.80 -21.48
CA ILE A 51 -11.37 -16.56 -21.12
C ILE A 51 -11.01 -17.83 -20.36
N ALA A 52 -10.02 -18.58 -20.83
CA ALA A 52 -9.57 -19.80 -20.18
C ALA A 52 -8.96 -19.52 -18.79
N SER A 53 -8.10 -18.51 -18.68
CA SER A 53 -7.42 -18.15 -17.44
C SER A 53 -8.38 -17.62 -16.38
N TRP A 54 -9.41 -16.86 -16.78
CA TRP A 54 -10.50 -16.43 -15.89
C TRP A 54 -11.24 -17.62 -15.28
N LYS A 55 -11.61 -18.62 -16.09
CA LYS A 55 -12.31 -19.82 -15.60
C LYS A 55 -11.47 -20.59 -14.58
N ARG A 56 -10.15 -20.70 -14.81
CA ARG A 56 -9.22 -21.33 -13.86
C ARG A 56 -9.14 -20.53 -12.56
N LEU A 57 -9.00 -19.21 -12.66
CA LEU A 57 -8.97 -18.30 -11.51
C LEU A 57 -10.21 -18.44 -10.63
N LEU A 58 -11.42 -18.48 -11.21
CA LEU A 58 -12.66 -18.63 -10.42
C LEU A 58 -12.68 -19.94 -9.62
N GLY A 59 -12.10 -21.01 -10.17
CA GLY A 59 -11.93 -22.28 -9.46
C GLY A 59 -11.00 -22.14 -8.25
N VAL A 60 -9.86 -21.45 -8.42
CA VAL A 60 -8.89 -21.19 -7.35
C VAL A 60 -9.50 -20.30 -6.26
N LEU A 61 -10.17 -19.21 -6.63
CA LEU A 61 -10.82 -18.30 -5.68
C LEU A 61 -11.83 -19.02 -4.80
N ARG A 62 -12.68 -19.87 -5.38
CA ARG A 62 -13.65 -20.65 -4.60
C ARG A 62 -12.96 -21.48 -3.50
N THR A 63 -11.87 -22.17 -3.84
CA THR A 63 -11.10 -22.98 -2.88
C THR A 63 -10.41 -22.12 -1.83
N GLU A 64 -9.74 -21.04 -2.25
CA GLU A 64 -9.02 -20.18 -1.31
C GLU A 64 -9.95 -19.38 -0.40
N ASN A 65 -11.10 -18.91 -0.89
CA ASN A 65 -12.10 -18.23 -0.08
C ASN A 65 -12.59 -19.13 1.07
N ASP A 66 -12.79 -20.43 0.80
CA ASP A 66 -13.14 -21.41 1.84
C ASP A 66 -12.02 -21.59 2.88
N ILE A 67 -10.76 -21.61 2.44
CA ILE A 67 -9.61 -21.71 3.35
C ILE A 67 -9.52 -20.47 4.24
N ILE A 68 -9.65 -19.28 3.66
CA ILE A 68 -9.58 -17.99 4.38
C ILE A 68 -10.70 -17.89 5.40
N SER A 69 -11.93 -18.16 4.96
CA SER A 69 -13.11 -18.09 5.81
C SER A 69 -13.04 -19.06 6.99
N ARG A 70 -12.39 -20.23 6.83
CA ARG A 70 -12.18 -21.18 7.94
C ARG A 70 -11.04 -20.78 8.87
N LYS A 71 -9.93 -20.26 8.34
CA LYS A 71 -8.73 -19.92 9.13
C LYS A 71 -8.85 -18.57 9.84
N GLY A 72 -9.60 -17.63 9.27
CA GLY A 72 -9.74 -16.27 9.80
C GLY A 72 -8.37 -15.59 10.00
N PRO A 73 -8.19 -14.79 11.06
CA PRO A 73 -6.93 -14.08 11.35
C PRO A 73 -5.69 -14.98 11.46
N ALA A 74 -5.86 -16.27 11.81
CA ALA A 74 -4.74 -17.20 11.96
C ALA A 74 -4.04 -17.55 10.63
N ILE A 75 -4.61 -17.13 9.49
CA ILE A 75 -3.99 -17.30 8.18
C ILE A 75 -2.80 -16.35 7.95
N ILE A 76 -2.72 -15.24 8.70
CA ILE A 76 -1.67 -14.25 8.54
C ILE A 76 -0.39 -14.76 9.23
N PRO A 77 0.72 -14.93 8.49
CA PRO A 77 2.01 -15.31 9.06
C PRO A 77 2.49 -14.33 10.13
N GLN A 78 3.10 -14.87 11.18
CA GLN A 78 3.68 -14.11 12.29
C GLN A 78 5.14 -14.53 12.43
N LEU A 79 6.04 -13.56 12.49
CA LEU A 79 7.49 -13.74 12.63
C LEU A 79 7.93 -13.08 13.93
N ASP A 80 8.94 -13.60 14.61
CA ASP A 80 9.56 -12.93 15.75
C ASP A 80 10.81 -12.17 15.31
N PHE A 81 10.96 -10.90 15.71
CA PHE A 81 12.11 -10.08 15.31
C PHE A 81 13.45 -10.71 15.74
N SER A 82 13.48 -11.39 16.90
CA SER A 82 14.66 -12.10 17.40
C SER A 82 15.13 -13.27 16.52
N SER A 83 14.25 -13.80 15.68
CA SER A 83 14.49 -14.93 14.76
C SER A 83 14.10 -14.58 13.33
N LEU A 84 14.11 -13.28 12.98
CA LEU A 84 13.50 -12.75 11.76
C LEU A 84 13.90 -13.50 10.48
N GLU A 85 15.19 -13.76 10.30
CA GLU A 85 15.72 -14.41 9.09
C GLU A 85 15.30 -15.89 9.00
N GLU A 86 15.29 -16.60 10.13
CA GLU A 86 14.85 -18.00 10.23
C GLU A 86 13.34 -18.10 9.97
N ASP A 87 12.53 -17.30 10.66
CA ASP A 87 11.08 -17.30 10.50
C ASP A 87 10.68 -16.89 9.09
N LEU A 88 11.35 -15.89 8.52
CA LEU A 88 11.09 -15.46 7.15
C LEU A 88 11.41 -16.56 6.14
N SER A 89 12.53 -17.28 6.31
CA SER A 89 12.87 -18.43 5.49
C SER A 89 11.79 -19.53 5.60
N ARG A 90 11.35 -19.84 6.82
CA ARG A 90 10.32 -20.85 7.11
C ARG A 90 8.95 -20.48 6.53
N HIS A 91 8.57 -19.21 6.59
CA HIS A 91 7.24 -18.72 6.22
C HIS A 91 7.19 -18.04 4.85
N LYS A 92 8.31 -17.96 4.11
CA LYS A 92 8.44 -17.23 2.84
C LYS A 92 7.32 -17.50 1.84
N ALA A 93 7.01 -18.77 1.59
CA ALA A 93 5.98 -19.15 0.62
C ALA A 93 4.58 -18.69 1.06
N GLU A 94 4.26 -18.84 2.35
CA GLU A 94 2.97 -18.38 2.88
C GLU A 94 2.88 -16.85 2.89
N ILE A 95 3.96 -16.14 3.21
CA ILE A 95 4.00 -14.67 3.14
C ILE A 95 3.81 -14.20 1.69
N LYS A 96 4.49 -14.81 0.71
CA LYS A 96 4.30 -14.47 -0.71
C LYS A 96 2.86 -14.75 -1.16
N LYS A 97 2.23 -15.83 -0.67
CA LYS A 97 0.83 -16.15 -1.01
C LYS A 97 -0.16 -15.18 -0.38
N ARG A 98 0.00 -14.89 0.92
CA ARG A 98 -0.93 -14.07 1.70
C ARG A 98 -0.73 -12.58 1.50
N GLY A 99 0.46 -12.16 1.10
CA GLY A 99 0.79 -10.76 0.88
C GLY A 99 0.65 -9.90 2.15
N ALA A 100 0.76 -10.49 3.33
CA ALA A 100 0.70 -9.81 4.61
C ALA A 100 1.44 -10.62 5.69
N ALA A 101 1.97 -9.95 6.70
CA ALA A 101 2.63 -10.56 7.85
C ALA A 101 2.63 -9.62 9.07
N VAL A 102 2.83 -10.21 10.25
CA VAL A 102 3.14 -9.47 11.48
C VAL A 102 4.55 -9.84 11.93
N VAL A 103 5.40 -8.85 12.21
CA VAL A 103 6.71 -9.04 12.83
C VAL A 103 6.62 -8.58 14.28
N ARG A 104 6.82 -9.51 15.21
CA ARG A 104 6.66 -9.29 16.65
C ARG A 104 7.90 -8.65 17.26
N GLY A 105 7.68 -7.69 18.15
CA GLY A 105 8.74 -7.10 18.98
C GLY A 105 9.87 -6.43 18.19
N VAL A 106 9.53 -5.69 17.12
CA VAL A 106 10.52 -4.94 16.32
C VAL A 106 11.14 -3.81 17.14
N ILE A 107 10.31 -3.07 17.87
CA ILE A 107 10.73 -2.08 18.85
C ILE A 107 10.32 -2.58 20.25
N PRO A 108 11.13 -2.39 21.30
CA PRO A 108 10.73 -2.78 22.66
C PRO A 108 9.36 -2.22 23.05
N GLU A 109 8.52 -3.03 23.69
CA GLU A 109 7.11 -2.68 23.96
C GLU A 109 6.99 -1.36 24.75
N ASP A 110 7.82 -1.15 25.77
CA ASP A 110 7.80 0.07 26.59
C ASP A 110 8.19 1.31 25.80
N GLU A 111 9.15 1.18 24.88
CA GLU A 111 9.58 2.28 24.01
C GLU A 111 8.48 2.64 23.00
N ALA A 112 7.92 1.65 22.31
CA ALA A 112 6.84 1.87 21.35
C ALA A 112 5.57 2.41 22.02
N ARG A 113 5.30 2.01 23.27
CA ARG A 113 4.21 2.58 24.07
C ARG A 113 4.50 4.03 24.47
N ALA A 114 5.73 4.37 24.82
CA ALA A 114 6.13 5.74 25.15
C ALA A 114 5.92 6.71 23.99
N TYR A 115 6.11 6.26 22.75
CA TYR A 115 5.88 7.06 21.55
C TYR A 115 4.48 7.68 21.52
N LYS A 116 3.45 6.92 21.91
CA LYS A 116 2.07 7.44 21.98
C LYS A 116 1.97 8.61 22.96
N PHE A 117 2.46 8.44 24.18
CA PHE A 117 2.37 9.48 25.22
C PHE A 117 3.15 10.74 24.82
N GLU A 118 4.31 10.59 24.19
CA GLU A 118 5.09 11.71 23.66
C GLU A 118 4.37 12.43 22.51
N ILE A 119 3.67 11.71 21.64
CA ILE A 119 2.84 12.30 20.57
C ILE A 119 1.65 13.06 21.15
N GLU A 120 0.93 12.49 22.11
CA GLU A 120 -0.21 13.15 22.77
C GLU A 120 0.24 14.45 23.45
N GLU A 121 1.39 14.42 24.12
CA GLU A 121 2.00 15.62 24.73
C GLU A 121 2.44 16.65 23.68
N TYR A 122 3.03 16.21 22.56
CA TYR A 122 3.40 17.11 21.45
C TYR A 122 2.17 17.77 20.82
N VAL A 123 1.07 17.05 20.62
CA VAL A 123 -0.21 17.60 20.15
C VAL A 123 -0.77 18.59 21.17
N ARG A 124 -0.76 18.25 22.46
CA ARG A 124 -1.26 19.13 23.53
C ARG A 124 -0.51 20.47 23.59
N ARG A 125 0.79 20.46 23.33
CA ARG A 125 1.62 21.68 23.24
C ARG A 125 1.36 22.49 21.96
N ASN A 126 0.77 21.87 20.94
CA ASN A 126 0.53 22.45 19.62
C ASN A 126 -0.95 22.29 19.23
N PRO A 127 -1.88 23.01 19.90
CA PRO A 127 -3.33 22.79 19.77
C PRO A 127 -3.90 23.12 18.37
N HIS A 128 -3.10 23.70 17.48
CA HIS A 128 -3.44 23.94 16.08
C HIS A 128 -3.11 22.74 15.16
N THR A 129 -2.64 21.63 15.72
CA THR A 129 -2.41 20.38 14.99
C THR A 129 -3.72 19.92 14.35
N ARG A 130 -3.71 19.71 13.03
CA ARG A 130 -4.88 19.24 12.27
C ARG A 130 -5.02 17.72 12.36
N GLY A 131 -6.22 17.24 12.06
CA GLY A 131 -6.47 15.83 11.84
C GLY A 131 -7.92 15.56 11.46
N PHE A 132 -8.20 14.29 11.16
CA PHE A 132 -9.51 13.81 10.75
C PHE A 132 -10.04 12.81 11.79
N PRO A 133 -11.33 12.86 12.13
CA PRO A 133 -12.31 13.92 11.85
C PRO A 133 -11.96 15.24 12.56
N ALA A 134 -12.33 16.40 12.01
CA ALA A 134 -11.88 17.71 12.50
C ALA A 134 -12.21 18.00 13.99
N ASN A 135 -13.36 17.53 14.47
CA ASN A 135 -13.81 17.76 15.85
C ASN A 135 -13.32 16.70 16.85
N ASN A 136 -12.79 15.57 16.36
CA ASN A 136 -12.22 14.50 17.17
C ASN A 136 -11.09 13.82 16.39
N PRO A 137 -9.93 14.49 16.21
CA PRO A 137 -8.86 13.99 15.37
C PRO A 137 -8.36 12.62 15.84
N GLN A 138 -8.45 11.64 14.94
CA GLN A 138 -7.98 10.27 15.18
C GLN A 138 -6.94 9.83 14.15
N VAL A 139 -6.99 10.36 12.92
CA VAL A 139 -5.86 10.42 12.00
C VAL A 139 -5.24 11.79 12.15
N ILE A 140 -4.03 11.85 12.67
CA ILE A 140 -3.38 13.12 13.03
C ILE A 140 -2.43 13.52 11.91
N GLU A 141 -2.57 14.75 11.40
CA GLU A 141 -1.76 15.33 10.32
C GLU A 141 -0.40 15.80 10.87
N LEU A 142 0.35 14.85 11.43
CA LEU A 142 1.69 14.99 11.97
C LEU A 142 2.67 14.10 11.21
N TYR A 143 3.88 14.58 10.98
CA TYR A 143 4.88 13.94 10.14
C TYR A 143 6.26 13.88 10.79
N TRP A 144 6.63 14.89 11.57
CA TRP A 144 8.00 15.17 12.02
C TRP A 144 8.16 15.09 13.53
N SER A 145 7.17 14.59 14.27
CA SER A 145 7.30 14.44 15.72
C SER A 145 8.51 13.55 16.10
N ALA A 146 9.11 13.80 17.26
CA ALA A 146 10.26 13.04 17.74
C ALA A 146 10.03 11.51 17.70
N PRO A 147 8.88 10.98 18.18
CA PRO A 147 8.58 9.56 18.10
C PRO A 147 8.45 9.02 16.67
N GLN A 148 7.86 9.79 15.74
CA GLN A 148 7.78 9.38 14.33
C GLN A 148 9.17 9.27 13.69
N LEU A 149 10.06 10.22 13.97
CA LEU A 149 11.43 10.18 13.46
C LEU A 149 12.19 8.99 14.04
N ARG A 150 12.19 8.82 15.37
CA ARG A 150 12.86 7.68 16.04
C ARG A 150 12.33 6.34 15.53
N ALA A 151 11.02 6.18 15.37
CA ALA A 151 10.43 4.93 14.88
C ALA A 151 10.87 4.60 13.44
N ARG A 152 10.89 5.59 12.54
CA ARG A 152 11.27 5.39 11.14
C ARG A 152 12.77 5.13 10.96
N THR A 153 13.61 5.73 11.80
CA THR A 153 15.07 5.60 11.74
C THR A 153 15.63 4.57 12.73
N HIS A 154 14.76 3.85 13.45
CA HIS A 154 15.16 2.84 14.41
C HIS A 154 15.93 1.70 13.70
N PRO A 155 17.11 1.26 14.22
CA PRO A 155 17.90 0.21 13.59
C PRO A 155 17.12 -1.09 13.34
N SER A 156 16.33 -1.56 14.31
CA SER A 156 15.46 -2.73 14.14
C SER A 156 14.42 -2.56 13.02
N MET A 157 13.86 -1.35 12.85
CA MET A 157 12.88 -1.09 11.81
C MET A 157 13.54 -1.17 10.43
N LEU A 158 14.70 -0.54 10.25
CA LEU A 158 15.47 -0.58 9.00
C LEU A 158 15.94 -2.00 8.68
N LYS A 159 16.37 -2.78 9.69
CA LYS A 159 16.70 -4.19 9.54
C LYS A 159 15.50 -5.01 9.04
N VAL A 160 14.31 -4.83 9.62
CA VAL A 160 13.09 -5.50 9.14
C VAL A 160 12.78 -5.12 7.71
N GLN A 161 12.83 -3.83 7.37
CA GLN A 161 12.58 -3.34 6.00
C GLN A 161 13.54 -3.98 4.99
N SER A 162 14.85 -3.90 5.25
CA SER A 162 15.88 -4.48 4.39
C SER A 162 15.73 -6.00 4.26
N THR A 163 15.46 -6.72 5.35
CA THR A 163 15.27 -8.17 5.33
C THR A 163 14.01 -8.59 4.55
N LEU A 164 12.89 -7.87 4.69
CA LEU A 164 11.66 -8.12 3.91
C LEU A 164 11.87 -7.87 2.42
N MET A 165 12.52 -6.75 2.06
CA MET A 165 12.85 -6.41 0.68
C MET A 165 13.75 -7.49 0.05
N SER A 166 14.87 -7.80 0.71
CA SER A 166 15.89 -8.71 0.20
C SER A 166 15.44 -10.17 0.08
N SER A 167 14.52 -10.60 0.93
CA SER A 167 14.12 -12.01 1.02
C SER A 167 12.86 -12.34 0.23
N LEU A 168 11.93 -11.38 0.08
CA LEU A 168 10.63 -11.62 -0.56
C LEU A 168 10.57 -11.13 -2.00
N TRP A 169 11.24 -10.01 -2.29
CA TRP A 169 11.29 -9.42 -3.63
C TRP A 169 12.54 -9.85 -4.37
N HIS A 170 12.47 -9.77 -5.70
CA HIS A 170 13.58 -10.08 -6.57
C HIS A 170 13.50 -9.26 -7.86
N THR A 171 14.60 -9.26 -8.61
CA THR A 171 14.69 -8.72 -9.96
C THR A 171 15.27 -9.80 -10.87
N PRO A 172 14.57 -10.21 -11.95
CA PRO A 172 15.12 -11.18 -12.90
C PRO A 172 16.38 -10.67 -13.61
N ASP A 173 16.43 -9.37 -13.93
CA ASP A 173 17.63 -8.70 -14.42
C ASP A 173 18.40 -8.04 -13.26
N PRO A 174 19.64 -8.48 -12.95
CA PRO A 174 20.47 -7.88 -11.90
C PRO A 174 20.90 -6.43 -12.20
N ASN A 175 20.64 -5.91 -13.40
CA ASN A 175 20.89 -4.51 -13.76
C ASN A 175 19.67 -3.60 -13.54
N SER A 176 18.54 -4.14 -13.09
CA SER A 176 17.35 -3.34 -12.74
C SER A 176 17.72 -2.26 -11.74
N PRO A 177 17.43 -0.97 -12.00
CA PRO A 177 17.92 0.15 -11.19
C PRO A 177 17.11 0.33 -9.89
N ILE A 178 17.21 -0.66 -9.01
CA ILE A 178 16.56 -0.72 -7.70
C ILE A 178 17.45 -1.45 -6.70
N SER A 179 17.63 -0.89 -5.50
CA SER A 179 18.25 -1.61 -4.38
C SER A 179 17.20 -2.31 -3.55
N LEU A 180 17.36 -3.63 -3.39
CA LEU A 180 16.57 -4.46 -2.48
C LEU A 180 17.22 -4.60 -1.10
N ARG A 181 18.28 -3.83 -0.83
CA ARG A 181 19.04 -3.84 0.43
C ARG A 181 18.91 -2.54 1.21
N THR A 182 18.78 -1.43 0.51
CA THR A 182 18.78 -0.10 1.11
C THR A 182 17.38 0.51 1.12
N PRO A 183 16.70 0.58 2.27
CA PRO A 183 15.41 1.23 2.38
C PRO A 183 15.53 2.76 2.43
N LEU A 184 14.52 3.45 1.92
CA LEU A 184 14.33 4.90 2.08
C LEU A 184 13.12 5.19 2.95
N SER A 185 13.19 6.29 3.71
CA SER A 185 12.15 6.71 4.64
C SER A 185 11.03 7.45 3.92
N TYR A 186 9.78 7.06 4.18
CA TYR A 186 8.58 7.78 3.78
C TYR A 186 7.85 8.30 5.02
N ALA A 187 7.70 9.62 5.11
CA ALA A 187 7.07 10.29 6.23
C ALA A 187 5.56 10.34 6.05
N ASP A 188 4.87 9.47 6.77
CA ASP A 188 3.40 9.40 6.79
C ASP A 188 2.83 9.82 8.16
N ARG A 189 1.52 9.96 8.22
CA ARG A 189 0.72 10.31 9.38
C ARG A 189 0.75 9.21 10.45
N LEU A 190 -0.04 9.42 11.49
CA LEU A 190 -0.30 8.44 12.52
C LEU A 190 -1.79 8.40 12.86
N ARG A 191 -2.20 7.33 13.55
CA ARG A 191 -3.57 7.18 14.01
C ARG A 191 -3.61 6.85 15.49
N ILE A 192 -4.51 7.50 16.23
CA ILE A 192 -4.89 7.20 17.62
C ILE A 192 -6.43 7.07 17.63
N ARG A 193 -6.94 5.88 17.33
CA ARG A 193 -8.38 5.64 17.14
C ARG A 193 -9.07 5.24 18.44
N GLN A 194 -10.05 6.01 18.88
CA GLN A 194 -10.77 5.82 20.13
C GLN A 194 -11.87 4.74 20.05
N PRO A 195 -12.22 4.09 21.17
CA PRO A 195 -13.40 3.23 21.26
C PRO A 195 -14.70 3.88 20.78
N GLY A 196 -15.53 3.12 20.08
CA GLY A 196 -16.82 3.58 19.54
C GLY A 196 -16.72 4.37 18.24
N ASP A 197 -15.52 4.70 17.76
CA ASP A 197 -15.36 5.41 16.49
C ASP A 197 -15.88 4.60 15.30
N ALA A 198 -16.74 5.23 14.51
CA ALA A 198 -17.27 4.70 13.25
C ALA A 198 -17.12 5.68 12.08
N GLN A 199 -16.47 6.84 12.30
CA GLN A 199 -16.28 7.85 11.25
C GLN A 199 -15.13 7.48 10.32
N PHE A 200 -14.10 6.80 10.84
CA PHE A 200 -13.00 6.28 10.04
C PHE A 200 -13.25 4.83 9.61
N ALA A 201 -14.25 4.64 8.76
CA ALA A 201 -14.60 3.35 8.19
C ALA A 201 -14.23 3.31 6.69
N LEU A 202 -13.00 2.89 6.38
CA LEU A 202 -12.56 2.66 5.01
C LEU A 202 -12.94 1.25 4.57
N GLY A 203 -13.80 1.15 3.55
CA GLY A 203 -14.15 -0.12 2.92
C GLY A 203 -12.95 -0.78 2.23
N PRO A 204 -13.09 -2.01 1.72
CA PRO A 204 -12.01 -2.70 1.01
C PRO A 204 -11.51 -1.89 -0.20
N HIS A 205 -10.21 -1.63 -0.25
CA HIS A 205 -9.54 -0.84 -1.28
C HIS A 205 -8.10 -1.30 -1.53
N GLN A 206 -7.49 -0.81 -2.61
CA GLN A 206 -6.06 -0.86 -2.90
C GLN A 206 -5.55 0.55 -3.18
N ASP A 207 -4.36 0.87 -2.67
CA ASP A 207 -3.67 2.14 -2.93
C ASP A 207 -2.67 2.01 -4.09
N GLY A 208 -1.94 3.10 -4.36
CA GLY A 208 -0.89 3.11 -5.39
C GLY A 208 -1.48 3.18 -6.79
N GLY A 209 -2.49 4.02 -7.00
CA GLY A 209 -3.16 4.18 -8.27
C GLY A 209 -4.40 3.29 -8.42
N SER A 210 -5.20 3.63 -9.41
CA SER A 210 -6.50 3.03 -9.68
C SER A 210 -6.55 2.66 -11.16
N VAL A 211 -7.02 3.57 -12.01
CA VAL A 211 -7.07 3.35 -13.46
C VAL A 211 -5.69 3.13 -14.09
N GLU A 212 -4.63 3.62 -13.45
CA GLU A 212 -3.23 3.47 -13.85
C GLU A 212 -2.82 1.99 -14.03
N ARG A 213 -3.52 1.05 -13.37
CA ARG A 213 -3.25 -0.40 -13.48
C ARG A 213 -3.51 -0.95 -14.88
N TRP A 214 -4.39 -0.33 -15.64
CA TRP A 214 -4.70 -0.72 -17.03
C TRP A 214 -3.97 0.17 -18.04
N GLU A 215 -3.53 1.37 -17.65
CA GLU A 215 -3.01 2.35 -18.59
C GLU A 215 -1.55 2.09 -18.97
N LYS A 216 -1.27 2.25 -20.27
CA LYS A 216 0.09 2.12 -20.84
C LYS A 216 1.10 3.05 -20.19
N ASP A 217 0.68 4.28 -19.89
CA ASP A 217 1.53 5.28 -19.24
C ASP A 217 1.57 5.16 -17.71
N GLY A 218 0.77 4.26 -17.13
CA GLY A 218 0.75 3.95 -15.71
C GLY A 218 1.62 2.73 -15.40
N TYR A 219 0.99 1.64 -14.96
CA TYR A 219 1.65 0.35 -14.73
C TYR A 219 2.12 -0.33 -16.03
N GLY A 220 1.55 0.03 -17.18
CA GLY A 220 1.97 -0.49 -18.48
C GLY A 220 3.39 -0.06 -18.89
N ARG A 221 3.98 0.96 -18.26
CA ARG A 221 5.37 1.39 -18.54
C ARG A 221 6.39 0.31 -18.23
N GLY A 222 6.16 -0.44 -17.16
CA GLY A 222 7.02 -1.56 -16.78
C GLY A 222 6.39 -2.93 -17.04
N GLY A 223 5.21 -2.98 -17.66
CA GLY A 223 4.53 -4.23 -17.99
C GLY A 223 4.12 -5.07 -16.78
N VAL A 224 3.85 -4.43 -15.64
CA VAL A 224 3.61 -5.11 -14.33
C VAL A 224 2.52 -6.18 -14.43
N TYR A 225 1.47 -5.90 -15.22
CA TYR A 225 0.29 -6.75 -15.33
C TYR A 225 0.09 -7.35 -16.71
N ASP A 226 1.05 -7.22 -17.64
CA ASP A 226 0.86 -7.63 -19.04
C ASP A 226 0.55 -9.13 -19.16
N ALA A 227 1.15 -9.96 -18.31
CA ALA A 227 0.89 -11.39 -18.26
C ALA A 227 -0.59 -11.72 -17.98
N LEU A 228 -1.30 -10.88 -17.23
CA LEU A 228 -2.72 -11.09 -16.92
C LEU A 228 -3.56 -10.90 -18.19
N PHE A 229 -3.29 -9.83 -18.94
CA PHE A 229 -4.00 -9.51 -20.18
C PHE A 229 -3.67 -10.46 -21.33
N ARG A 230 -2.58 -11.24 -21.24
CA ARG A 230 -2.28 -12.37 -22.12
C ARG A 230 -2.89 -13.70 -21.67
N GLY A 231 -3.50 -13.75 -20.48
CA GLY A 231 -4.06 -14.97 -19.89
C GLY A 231 -3.03 -15.96 -19.34
N GLU A 232 -1.85 -15.46 -18.95
CA GLU A 232 -0.65 -16.23 -18.56
C GLU A 232 -0.27 -15.97 -17.09
N TRP A 233 -1.26 -15.64 -16.24
CA TRP A 233 -1.03 -15.21 -14.87
C TRP A 233 -0.46 -16.32 -13.97
N GLU A 234 -0.72 -17.59 -14.26
CA GLU A 234 -0.17 -18.70 -13.48
C GLU A 234 1.35 -18.79 -13.62
N GLU A 235 1.84 -18.68 -14.85
CA GLU A 235 3.21 -19.00 -15.24
C GLU A 235 4.13 -17.77 -15.28
N SER A 236 3.60 -16.61 -15.68
CA SER A 236 4.41 -15.42 -15.99
C SER A 236 4.21 -14.25 -15.05
N TYR A 237 3.16 -14.24 -14.23
CA TYR A 237 2.94 -13.17 -13.25
C TYR A 237 3.54 -13.54 -11.89
N ASP A 238 4.53 -12.75 -11.45
CA ASP A 238 5.02 -12.73 -10.06
C ASP A 238 4.76 -11.34 -9.45
N ALA A 239 3.94 -11.30 -8.41
CA ALA A 239 3.64 -10.07 -7.67
C ALA A 239 4.89 -9.44 -7.03
N PHE A 240 5.93 -10.27 -6.76
CA PHE A 240 7.17 -9.90 -6.09
C PHE A 240 8.36 -9.69 -7.05
N ASP A 241 8.12 -9.60 -8.35
CA ASP A 241 9.09 -9.03 -9.28
C ASP A 241 9.07 -7.50 -9.15
N ALA A 242 10.17 -6.94 -8.63
CA ALA A 242 10.28 -5.51 -8.39
C ALA A 242 10.65 -4.73 -9.67
N SER A 243 11.25 -5.40 -10.67
CA SER A 243 11.84 -4.73 -11.84
C SER A 243 10.78 -4.00 -12.67
N THR A 244 9.62 -4.62 -12.86
CA THR A 244 8.48 -4.06 -13.60
C THR A 244 7.86 -2.85 -12.89
N ARG A 245 8.06 -2.70 -11.58
CA ARG A 245 7.49 -1.59 -10.79
C ARG A 245 8.36 -0.34 -10.78
N VAL A 246 9.65 -0.44 -11.11
CA VAL A 246 10.59 0.69 -11.07
C VAL A 246 10.15 1.83 -12.00
N GLY A 247 9.65 1.50 -13.19
CA GLY A 247 9.18 2.47 -14.18
C GLY A 247 7.69 2.77 -14.15
N ALA A 248 6.92 2.11 -13.27
CA ALA A 248 5.48 2.28 -13.19
C ALA A 248 5.12 3.67 -12.64
N VAL A 249 4.07 4.27 -13.21
CA VAL A 249 3.50 5.52 -12.68
C VAL A 249 2.15 5.20 -12.03
N THR A 250 2.04 5.53 -10.76
CA THR A 250 0.87 5.26 -9.91
C THR A 250 -0.07 6.45 -9.78
N ASP A 251 0.28 7.61 -10.36
CA ASP A 251 -0.51 8.82 -10.34
C ASP A 251 -0.43 9.58 -11.68
N LEU A 252 -1.38 9.29 -12.58
CA LEU A 252 -1.51 10.01 -13.84
C LEU A 252 -2.44 11.23 -13.73
N TYR A 253 -3.17 11.36 -12.62
CA TYR A 253 -4.28 12.30 -12.47
C TYR A 253 -4.10 13.29 -11.32
N ASN A 254 -2.91 13.33 -10.71
CA ASN A 254 -2.58 14.19 -9.59
C ASN A 254 -3.56 14.00 -8.42
N GLY A 255 -3.81 12.73 -8.06
CA GLY A 255 -4.74 12.34 -7.01
C GLY A 255 -4.29 12.80 -5.63
N LEU A 256 -5.22 13.20 -4.77
CA LEU A 256 -4.86 13.69 -3.44
C LEU A 256 -4.27 12.59 -2.55
N GLY A 257 -4.78 11.35 -2.67
CA GLY A 257 -4.23 10.17 -2.00
C GLY A 257 -3.08 9.47 -2.75
N ALA A 258 -2.64 10.02 -3.87
CA ALA A 258 -1.56 9.41 -4.64
C ALA A 258 -0.24 9.38 -3.87
N CYS A 259 0.46 8.25 -3.97
CA CYS A 259 1.80 8.06 -3.43
C CYS A 259 2.81 8.05 -4.58
N SER A 260 3.85 8.88 -4.45
CA SER A 260 4.92 9.08 -5.42
C SER A 260 6.09 8.12 -5.22
N MET A 261 6.17 7.41 -4.08
CA MET A 261 7.17 6.36 -3.86
C MET A 261 6.64 4.98 -4.22
N PHE A 262 7.49 4.15 -4.80
CA PHE A 262 7.23 2.72 -4.84
C PHE A 262 7.31 2.17 -3.41
N ARG A 263 6.17 1.81 -2.84
CA ARG A 263 6.07 1.08 -1.56
C ARG A 263 5.98 -0.41 -1.90
N MET A 264 6.96 -1.21 -1.53
CA MET A 264 6.90 -2.67 -1.68
C MET A 264 5.86 -3.26 -0.74
N PHE A 265 5.88 -2.77 0.50
CA PHE A 265 4.85 -3.03 1.48
C PHE A 265 4.36 -1.70 2.03
N GLN A 266 3.05 -1.62 2.23
CA GLN A 266 2.53 -0.72 3.24
C GLN A 266 2.75 -1.35 4.61
N GLY A 267 2.70 -0.53 5.66
CA GLY A 267 2.89 -1.04 6.99
C GLY A 267 2.62 -0.02 8.08
N TRP A 268 2.48 -0.53 9.29
CA TRP A 268 2.39 0.30 10.47
C TRP A 268 3.02 -0.37 11.69
N LEU A 269 3.61 0.46 12.56
CA LEU A 269 4.12 0.07 13.86
C LEU A 269 3.04 0.32 14.92
N ALA A 270 2.75 -0.69 15.74
CA ALA A 270 1.77 -0.57 16.82
C ALA A 270 2.34 0.26 17.98
N MET A 271 1.52 1.14 18.56
CA MET A 271 1.79 1.85 19.81
C MET A 271 0.81 1.48 20.93
N SER A 272 -0.25 0.73 20.62
CA SER A 272 -1.20 0.18 21.59
C SER A 272 -1.46 -1.30 21.34
N ARG A 273 -2.06 -1.98 22.33
CA ARG A 273 -2.58 -3.33 22.15
C ARG A 273 -3.89 -3.24 21.37
N CYS A 274 -4.03 -4.05 20.32
CA CYS A 274 -5.24 -4.02 19.50
C CYS A 274 -5.47 -5.36 18.79
N GLY A 275 -6.70 -5.86 18.79
CA GLY A 275 -7.07 -7.12 18.16
C GLY A 275 -8.22 -7.03 17.15
N PRO A 276 -8.67 -8.18 16.63
CA PRO A 276 -9.83 -8.25 15.73
C PRO A 276 -11.07 -7.54 16.30
N GLY A 277 -11.72 -6.70 15.50
CA GLY A 277 -12.92 -5.94 15.89
C GLY A 277 -12.68 -4.72 16.79
N GLN A 278 -11.42 -4.43 17.12
CA GLN A 278 -11.04 -3.31 17.99
C GLN A 278 -10.51 -2.11 17.19
N GLY A 279 -11.01 -1.91 15.97
CA GLY A 279 -10.59 -0.78 15.14
C GLY A 279 -9.31 -1.04 14.33
N THR A 280 -8.98 -2.32 14.09
CA THR A 280 -7.74 -2.75 13.42
C THR A 280 -7.90 -2.86 11.89
N LEU A 281 -6.83 -3.32 11.23
CA LEU A 281 -6.75 -3.57 9.79
C LEU A 281 -7.37 -4.92 9.43
N LEU A 282 -8.08 -4.98 8.31
CA LEU A 282 -8.45 -6.21 7.62
C LEU A 282 -7.70 -6.28 6.29
N VAL A 283 -7.37 -7.49 5.85
CA VAL A 283 -6.79 -7.76 4.52
C VAL A 283 -7.54 -8.90 3.83
N ASN A 284 -7.58 -8.89 2.49
CA ASN A 284 -7.85 -10.09 1.70
C ASN A 284 -6.51 -10.78 1.41
N PRO A 285 -6.21 -11.93 2.04
CA PRO A 285 -4.86 -12.48 2.00
C PRO A 285 -4.65 -13.40 0.78
N LEU A 286 -4.89 -12.84 -0.42
CA LEU A 286 -4.70 -13.47 -1.74
C LEU A 286 -4.11 -12.47 -2.72
N VAL A 287 -2.89 -12.00 -2.47
CA VAL A 287 -2.29 -10.92 -3.25
C VAL A 287 -2.27 -11.22 -4.75
N LYS A 288 -1.91 -12.44 -5.15
CA LYS A 288 -1.85 -12.83 -6.57
C LYS A 288 -3.26 -12.93 -7.16
N GLU A 289 -4.11 -13.77 -6.59
CA GLU A 289 -5.42 -14.10 -7.15
C GLU A 289 -6.38 -12.92 -7.13
N SER A 290 -6.38 -12.12 -6.06
CA SER A 290 -7.22 -10.92 -5.99
C SER A 290 -6.77 -9.85 -6.98
N THR A 291 -5.47 -9.69 -7.23
CA THR A 291 -4.94 -8.78 -8.25
C THR A 291 -5.37 -9.22 -9.65
N VAL A 292 -5.18 -10.51 -9.98
CA VAL A 292 -5.61 -11.07 -11.27
C VAL A 292 -7.12 -10.89 -11.46
N TYR A 293 -7.91 -11.19 -10.42
CA TYR A 293 -9.35 -11.03 -10.47
C TYR A 293 -9.75 -9.59 -10.74
N SER A 294 -9.19 -8.64 -9.98
CA SER A 294 -9.54 -7.22 -10.08
C SER A 294 -9.25 -6.67 -11.47
N LEU A 295 -8.11 -7.04 -12.05
CA LEU A 295 -7.69 -6.57 -13.38
C LEU A 295 -8.46 -7.21 -14.53
N LEU A 296 -8.89 -8.46 -14.40
CA LEU A 296 -9.69 -9.17 -15.41
C LEU A 296 -11.21 -8.95 -15.24
N ARG A 297 -11.69 -8.59 -14.05
CA ARG A 297 -13.12 -8.40 -13.76
C ARG A 297 -13.85 -7.44 -14.72
N PRO A 298 -13.25 -6.32 -15.19
CA PRO A 298 -13.86 -5.40 -16.17
C PRO A 298 -14.12 -6.00 -17.57
N PHE A 299 -13.62 -7.21 -17.84
CA PHE A 299 -13.77 -7.90 -19.12
C PHE A 299 -14.87 -8.96 -19.10
N PHE A 300 -15.47 -9.23 -17.94
CA PHE A 300 -16.48 -10.27 -17.78
C PHE A 300 -17.76 -9.71 -17.17
N ARG A 301 -18.90 -10.31 -17.53
CA ARG A 301 -20.20 -9.99 -16.92
C ARG A 301 -21.01 -11.26 -16.68
N PRO A 302 -21.95 -11.24 -15.73
CA PRO A 302 -22.88 -12.36 -15.56
C PRO A 302 -23.86 -12.42 -16.74
N LYS A 303 -24.14 -13.63 -17.22
CA LYS A 303 -25.20 -13.94 -18.19
C LYS A 303 -26.58 -13.80 -17.55
N LYS A 304 -26.69 -14.21 -16.28
CA LYS A 304 -27.88 -14.05 -15.43
C LYS A 304 -27.48 -13.38 -14.12
N GLY A 305 -28.22 -12.35 -13.73
CA GLY A 305 -28.04 -11.63 -12.47
C GLY A 305 -28.31 -12.51 -11.24
N VAL A 306 -27.89 -12.05 -10.06
CA VAL A 306 -27.98 -12.81 -8.80
C VAL A 306 -29.41 -13.24 -8.44
N HIS A 307 -30.42 -12.42 -8.76
CA HIS A 307 -31.84 -12.73 -8.53
C HIS A 307 -32.47 -13.58 -9.64
N GLN A 308 -31.73 -13.89 -10.70
CA GLN A 308 -32.19 -14.66 -11.87
C GLN A 308 -31.68 -16.11 -11.87
N VAL A 309 -30.94 -16.50 -10.84
CA VAL A 309 -30.43 -17.86 -10.63
C VAL A 309 -30.89 -18.41 -9.28
N SER A 310 -30.91 -19.74 -9.15
CA SER A 310 -31.50 -20.41 -7.97
C SER A 310 -30.65 -20.31 -6.70
N SER A 311 -29.37 -19.99 -6.80
CA SER A 311 -28.47 -19.88 -5.65
C SER A 311 -27.24 -19.01 -5.96
N ARG A 312 -26.54 -18.58 -4.90
CA ARG A 312 -25.29 -17.81 -5.02
C ARG A 312 -24.20 -18.62 -5.73
N GLU A 313 -24.11 -19.92 -5.47
CA GLU A 313 -23.13 -20.80 -6.12
C GLU A 313 -23.36 -20.86 -7.63
N ARG A 314 -24.63 -20.88 -8.08
CA ARG A 314 -24.97 -20.80 -9.51
C ARG A 314 -24.67 -19.42 -10.11
N PHE A 315 -24.78 -18.35 -9.33
CA PHE A 315 -24.40 -17.01 -9.76
C PHE A 315 -22.89 -16.91 -10.01
N LEU A 316 -22.09 -17.46 -9.10
CA LEU A 316 -20.62 -17.46 -9.13
C LEU A 316 -20.02 -18.55 -10.04
N ASP A 317 -20.83 -19.46 -10.57
CA ASP A 317 -20.36 -20.53 -11.44
C ASP A 317 -19.73 -19.96 -12.72
N PRO A 318 -18.53 -20.39 -13.14
CA PRO A 318 -17.88 -19.90 -14.36
C PRO A 318 -18.76 -19.99 -15.61
N ALA A 319 -19.71 -20.93 -15.69
CA ALA A 319 -20.65 -21.06 -16.80
C ALA A 319 -21.64 -19.89 -16.90
N ASN A 320 -21.92 -19.20 -15.79
CA ASN A 320 -22.78 -18.01 -15.74
C ASN A 320 -22.04 -16.72 -16.11
N TRP A 321 -20.74 -16.75 -16.40
CA TRP A 321 -19.98 -15.56 -16.76
C TRP A 321 -19.54 -15.62 -18.22
N GLU A 322 -19.59 -14.48 -18.90
CA GLU A 322 -19.15 -14.32 -20.27
C GLU A 322 -18.20 -13.15 -20.43
N PHE A 323 -17.26 -13.28 -21.36
CA PHE A 323 -16.35 -12.23 -21.78
C PHE A 323 -17.11 -11.21 -22.63
N THR A 324 -16.87 -9.93 -22.37
CA THR A 324 -17.41 -8.83 -23.16
C THR A 324 -16.38 -8.38 -24.20
N ALA A 325 -16.79 -8.25 -25.45
CA ALA A 325 -15.94 -7.85 -26.56
C ALA A 325 -16.68 -6.87 -27.49
N GLY A 326 -15.93 -6.15 -28.32
CA GLY A 326 -16.48 -5.19 -29.29
C GLY A 326 -17.46 -4.21 -28.63
N ASP A 327 -18.62 -4.04 -29.23
CA ASP A 327 -19.67 -3.11 -28.78
C ASP A 327 -20.32 -3.51 -27.45
N LYS A 328 -20.10 -4.74 -26.97
CA LYS A 328 -20.58 -5.18 -25.64
C LYS A 328 -19.64 -4.77 -24.51
N MET A 329 -18.42 -4.33 -24.81
CA MET A 329 -17.47 -3.83 -23.82
C MET A 329 -17.88 -2.42 -23.39
N THR A 330 -17.91 -2.15 -22.09
CA THR A 330 -18.13 -0.80 -21.55
C THR A 330 -16.80 -0.13 -21.21
N SER A 331 -16.79 1.15 -20.84
CA SER A 331 -15.60 1.84 -20.34
C SER A 331 -15.31 1.57 -18.86
N ASP A 332 -16.21 0.89 -18.15
CA ASP A 332 -16.11 0.67 -16.70
C ASP A 332 -14.90 -0.22 -16.33
N LEU A 333 -14.23 0.15 -15.25
CA LEU A 333 -13.08 -0.55 -14.64
C LEU A 333 -13.37 -1.04 -13.21
N GLN A 334 -14.65 -1.15 -12.85
CA GLN A 334 -15.14 -1.86 -11.67
C GLN A 334 -14.53 -1.33 -10.36
N GLY A 335 -14.87 -0.10 -10.01
CA GLY A 335 -14.41 0.56 -8.77
C GLY A 335 -13.13 1.38 -8.94
N ALA A 336 -12.58 1.42 -10.16
CA ALA A 336 -11.47 2.31 -10.49
C ALA A 336 -11.98 3.72 -10.81
N THR A 337 -11.36 4.75 -10.22
CA THR A 337 -11.70 6.16 -10.47
C THR A 337 -10.43 6.99 -10.60
N PRO A 338 -10.25 7.76 -11.69
CA PRO A 338 -9.09 8.65 -11.85
C PRO A 338 -8.88 9.57 -10.65
N GLY A 339 -7.63 9.66 -10.17
CA GLY A 339 -7.24 10.51 -9.05
C GLY A 339 -7.65 10.01 -7.65
N HIS A 340 -8.20 8.80 -7.55
CA HIS A 340 -8.62 8.16 -6.29
C HIS A 340 -8.02 6.76 -6.17
N GLY A 341 -8.13 6.13 -4.99
CA GLY A 341 -7.78 4.72 -4.80
C GLY A 341 -8.73 3.76 -5.54
N GLN A 342 -8.30 2.51 -5.75
CA GLN A 342 -9.17 1.44 -6.27
C GLN A 342 -10.08 0.95 -5.15
N GLU A 343 -11.40 1.03 -5.33
CA GLU A 343 -12.39 0.61 -4.33
C GLU A 343 -13.05 -0.73 -4.70
N PHE A 344 -13.47 -1.49 -3.69
CA PHE A 344 -14.17 -2.77 -3.85
C PHE A 344 -15.53 -2.75 -3.13
N PRO A 345 -16.51 -1.99 -3.63
CA PRO A 345 -17.83 -1.90 -3.01
C PRO A 345 -18.59 -3.24 -3.07
N ASP A 346 -19.54 -3.39 -2.16
CA ASP A 346 -20.37 -4.59 -2.04
C ASP A 346 -21.08 -4.91 -3.36
N GLY A 347 -21.03 -6.19 -3.76
CA GLY A 347 -21.70 -6.70 -4.97
C GLY A 347 -20.93 -6.54 -6.29
N LEU A 348 -19.94 -5.64 -6.38
CA LEU A 348 -19.20 -5.41 -7.63
C LEU A 348 -18.21 -6.54 -7.96
N HIS A 349 -17.63 -7.13 -6.91
CA HIS A 349 -16.59 -8.17 -6.95
C HIS A 349 -17.05 -9.48 -6.28
N PRO A 350 -18.11 -10.14 -6.78
CA PRO A 350 -18.82 -11.16 -6.02
C PRO A 350 -18.02 -12.45 -5.76
N HIS A 351 -17.01 -12.78 -6.60
CA HIS A 351 -16.17 -13.97 -6.40
C HIS A 351 -15.01 -13.77 -5.42
N LEU A 352 -14.70 -12.53 -5.03
CA LEU A 352 -13.76 -12.30 -3.93
C LEU A 352 -14.40 -12.63 -2.57
N GLU A 353 -15.74 -12.62 -2.50
CA GLU A 353 -16.51 -12.90 -1.28
C GLU A 353 -16.00 -12.11 -0.07
N LEU A 354 -15.68 -10.82 -0.28
CA LEU A 354 -14.97 -9.97 0.69
C LEU A 354 -15.61 -9.94 2.09
N GLU A 355 -16.92 -10.14 2.21
CA GLU A 355 -17.62 -10.28 3.49
C GLU A 355 -17.04 -11.38 4.39
N ARG A 356 -16.56 -12.49 3.82
CA ARG A 356 -16.00 -13.64 4.56
C ARG A 356 -14.50 -13.86 4.33
N THR A 357 -13.88 -13.10 3.42
CA THR A 357 -12.46 -13.24 3.06
C THR A 357 -11.61 -12.04 3.45
N MET A 358 -12.22 -10.93 3.87
CA MET A 358 -11.51 -9.89 4.60
C MET A 358 -11.30 -10.38 6.04
N VAL A 359 -10.06 -10.67 6.40
CA VAL A 359 -9.70 -11.16 7.74
C VAL A 359 -8.94 -10.08 8.50
N HIS A 360 -9.22 -9.96 9.79
CA HIS A 360 -8.45 -9.09 10.68
C HIS A 360 -7.00 -9.54 10.77
N ILE A 361 -6.11 -8.58 10.97
CA ILE A 361 -4.77 -8.88 11.48
C ILE A 361 -4.87 -9.51 12.87
N PRO A 362 -3.95 -10.44 13.22
CA PRO A 362 -3.86 -10.99 14.58
C PRO A 362 -3.67 -9.88 15.63
N GLU A 363 -3.99 -10.17 16.89
CA GLU A 363 -3.75 -9.21 17.99
C GLU A 363 -2.29 -8.72 17.97
N VAL A 364 -2.09 -7.41 18.09
CA VAL A 364 -0.79 -6.74 18.16
C VAL A 364 -0.56 -6.09 19.52
N LYS A 365 0.71 -5.95 19.88
CA LYS A 365 1.21 -5.20 21.04
C LYS A 365 2.08 -4.04 20.56
N PRO A 366 2.28 -2.98 21.38
CA PRO A 366 3.22 -1.93 21.03
C PRO A 366 4.59 -2.53 20.64
N GLY A 367 5.16 -2.05 19.55
CA GLY A 367 6.43 -2.56 19.03
C GLY A 367 6.30 -3.62 17.94
N ASP A 368 5.12 -4.20 17.76
CA ASP A 368 4.84 -5.08 16.62
C ASP A 368 4.70 -4.27 15.33
N PHE A 369 5.21 -4.81 14.22
CA PHE A 369 5.12 -4.20 12.91
C PHE A 369 4.27 -5.06 11.98
N VAL A 370 3.24 -4.46 11.39
CA VAL A 370 2.34 -5.13 10.44
C VAL A 370 2.66 -4.63 9.03
N VAL A 371 2.77 -5.55 8.08
CA VAL A 371 3.03 -5.25 6.67
C VAL A 371 2.04 -5.95 5.76
N TRP A 372 1.70 -5.30 4.64
CA TRP A 372 0.98 -5.91 3.53
C TRP A 372 1.52 -5.41 2.19
N HIS A 373 1.55 -6.31 1.22
CA HIS A 373 2.03 -6.05 -0.14
C HIS A 373 1.21 -4.92 -0.77
N CYS A 374 1.82 -4.10 -1.63
CA CYS A 374 1.17 -2.92 -2.20
C CYS A 374 -0.11 -3.20 -3.00
N ASP A 375 -0.22 -4.40 -3.58
CA ASP A 375 -1.43 -4.86 -4.27
C ASP A 375 -2.44 -5.60 -3.36
N THR A 376 -2.21 -5.70 -2.05
CA THR A 376 -3.17 -6.38 -1.15
C THR A 376 -4.41 -5.51 -0.91
N ILE A 377 -5.60 -6.06 -1.16
CA ILE A 377 -6.87 -5.42 -0.78
C ILE A 377 -6.95 -5.36 0.75
N HIS A 378 -7.22 -4.18 1.29
CA HIS A 378 -7.28 -3.97 2.73
C HIS A 378 -8.40 -3.00 3.11
N ALA A 379 -8.81 -3.03 4.38
CA ALA A 379 -9.88 -2.21 4.94
C ALA A 379 -9.61 -1.92 6.41
N VAL A 380 -10.37 -1.00 7.00
CA VAL A 380 -10.34 -0.74 8.43
C VAL A 380 -11.68 -1.15 9.03
N ASP A 381 -11.66 -1.70 10.26
CA ASP A 381 -12.87 -2.03 11.01
C ASP A 381 -13.89 -0.88 10.94
N ARG A 382 -15.13 -1.20 10.55
CA ARG A 382 -16.22 -0.21 10.46
C ARG A 382 -16.47 0.48 11.81
N THR A 383 -16.35 -0.27 12.91
CA THR A 383 -16.52 0.24 14.27
C THR A 383 -15.41 -0.27 15.17
N HIS A 384 -14.87 0.60 16.04
CA HIS A 384 -13.98 0.18 17.12
C HIS A 384 -14.80 -0.35 18.30
N ASN A 385 -14.86 -1.67 18.52
CA ASN A 385 -15.59 -2.30 19.65
C ASN A 385 -14.70 -2.68 20.86
N GLY A 386 -13.42 -2.31 20.84
CA GLY A 386 -12.50 -2.43 21.98
C GLY A 386 -12.78 -1.44 23.11
N THR A 387 -12.00 -1.54 24.18
CA THR A 387 -12.13 -0.73 25.41
C THR A 387 -10.99 0.27 25.59
N SER A 388 -10.00 0.27 24.69
CA SER A 388 -8.82 1.14 24.67
C SER A 388 -8.53 1.58 23.25
N ASP A 389 -7.75 2.64 23.06
CA ASP A 389 -7.40 3.14 21.74
C ASP A 389 -6.59 2.14 20.87
N SER A 390 -6.75 2.28 19.55
CA SER A 390 -5.97 1.62 18.50
C SER A 390 -5.00 2.63 17.90
N SER A 391 -3.74 2.57 18.32
CA SER A 391 -2.72 3.57 18.02
C SER A 391 -1.59 2.99 17.18
N VAL A 392 -1.29 3.62 16.05
CA VAL A 392 -0.29 3.15 15.08
C VAL A 392 0.47 4.31 14.42
N LEU A 393 1.72 4.05 14.03
CA LEU A 393 2.52 4.90 13.14
C LEU A 393 2.55 4.28 11.75
N TYR A 394 2.17 5.02 10.70
CA TYR A 394 2.29 4.53 9.32
C TYR A 394 3.76 4.60 8.87
N ILE A 395 4.33 3.44 8.54
CA ILE A 395 5.72 3.28 8.13
C ILE A 395 5.75 2.21 7.04
N PRO A 396 5.75 2.60 5.74
CA PRO A 396 5.86 1.65 4.66
C PRO A 396 7.30 1.17 4.46
N VAL A 397 7.47 0.13 3.64
CA VAL A 397 8.76 -0.41 3.23
C VAL A 397 9.05 0.06 1.80
N CYS A 398 9.99 0.99 1.64
CA CYS A 398 10.29 1.62 0.35
C CYS A 398 11.73 1.31 -0.10
N PRO A 399 11.95 0.65 -1.24
CA PRO A 399 13.29 0.45 -1.79
C PRO A 399 13.91 1.74 -2.33
N THR A 400 15.23 1.77 -2.41
CA THR A 400 15.96 2.83 -3.12
C THR A 400 15.82 2.65 -4.62
N THR A 401 15.24 3.65 -5.27
CA THR A 401 15.22 3.88 -6.72
C THR A 401 15.50 5.36 -6.97
N GLU A 402 15.75 5.75 -8.22
CA GLU A 402 15.90 7.17 -8.58
C GLU A 402 14.62 7.97 -8.24
N ALA A 403 13.44 7.47 -8.58
CA ALA A 403 12.16 8.11 -8.25
C ALA A 403 11.89 8.20 -6.74
N SER A 404 12.22 7.14 -5.99
CA SER A 404 12.14 7.17 -4.52
C SER A 404 13.06 8.26 -3.93
N ALA A 405 14.25 8.46 -4.50
CA ALA A 405 15.18 9.50 -4.05
C ALA A 405 14.69 10.92 -4.43
N GLU A 406 14.06 11.10 -5.58
CA GLU A 406 13.41 12.37 -5.97
C GLU A 406 12.32 12.77 -4.96
N TYR A 407 11.53 11.81 -4.51
CA TYR A 407 10.58 12.03 -3.42
C TYR A 407 11.29 12.38 -2.10
N VAL A 408 12.31 11.60 -1.70
CA VAL A 408 13.04 11.87 -0.45
C VAL A 408 13.70 13.25 -0.45
N ALA A 409 14.19 13.73 -1.59
CA ALA A 409 14.73 15.09 -1.71
C ALA A 409 13.67 16.16 -1.39
N GLN A 410 12.45 15.99 -1.90
CA GLN A 410 11.31 16.87 -1.61
C GLN A 410 10.84 16.73 -0.15
N GLN A 411 10.80 15.50 0.37
CA GLN A 411 10.49 15.21 1.76
C GLN A 411 11.48 15.88 2.71
N ARG A 412 12.78 15.83 2.40
CA ARG A 412 13.84 16.49 3.18
C ARG A 412 13.61 17.99 3.24
N ALA A 413 13.25 18.61 2.12
CA ALA A 413 12.90 20.04 2.10
C ALA A 413 11.67 20.34 2.98
N ALA A 414 10.64 19.48 2.91
CA ALA A 414 9.45 19.60 3.76
C ALA A 414 9.78 19.43 5.26
N PHE A 415 10.62 18.47 5.62
CA PHE A 415 11.11 18.27 6.98
C PHE A 415 11.81 19.52 7.51
N LEU A 416 12.73 20.11 6.74
CA LEU A 416 13.43 21.34 7.12
C LEU A 416 12.46 22.50 7.33
N ALA A 417 11.50 22.68 6.42
CA ALA A 417 10.48 23.72 6.48
C ALA A 417 9.38 23.47 7.53
N GLY A 418 9.19 22.21 7.93
CA GLY A 418 8.13 21.78 8.85
C GLY A 418 6.77 21.65 8.19
N THR A 419 6.70 21.65 6.87
CA THR A 419 5.45 21.48 6.12
C THR A 419 5.13 20.00 5.94
N PRO A 420 3.89 19.63 5.55
CA PRO A 420 3.58 18.26 5.14
C PRO A 420 4.47 17.80 3.98
N GLY A 421 4.65 16.47 3.86
CA GLY A 421 5.35 15.86 2.72
C GLY A 421 4.62 16.10 1.40
N PRO A 422 5.28 15.91 0.24
CA PRO A 422 4.73 16.32 -1.05
C PRO A 422 3.49 15.51 -1.49
N ASP A 423 3.30 14.31 -0.94
CA ASP A 423 2.14 13.46 -1.23
C ASP A 423 0.91 13.79 -0.37
N PHE A 424 1.07 14.62 0.65
CA PHE A 424 -0.01 14.96 1.57
C PHE A 424 -0.66 16.29 1.21
N PRO A 425 -1.89 16.54 1.67
CA PRO A 425 -2.49 17.86 1.54
C PRO A 425 -1.55 18.93 2.12
N GLY A 426 -1.36 20.01 1.37
CA GLY A 426 -0.45 21.08 1.77
C GLY A 426 -0.90 21.83 3.03
N GLY A 427 -0.15 22.88 3.37
CA GLY A 427 -0.47 23.77 4.49
C GLY A 427 0.78 24.10 5.32
N ILE A 428 0.57 24.75 6.47
CA ILE A 428 1.67 25.14 7.36
C ILE A 428 2.29 23.96 8.12
N GLY A 429 1.58 22.83 8.22
CA GLY A 429 2.03 21.64 8.95
C GLY A 429 2.53 21.96 10.36
N GLU A 430 3.71 21.45 10.67
CA GLU A 430 4.41 21.60 11.94
C GLU A 430 5.40 22.78 11.96
N SER A 431 5.39 23.66 10.95
CA SER A 431 6.36 24.76 10.83
C SER A 431 6.36 25.73 12.01
N GLN A 432 5.24 25.80 12.74
CA GLN A 432 5.06 26.63 13.93
C GLN A 432 5.00 25.80 15.23
N HIS A 433 5.22 24.49 15.16
CA HIS A 433 5.14 23.63 16.34
C HIS A 433 6.31 23.88 17.30
N VAL A 434 5.97 24.04 18.57
CA VAL A 434 6.94 24.09 19.67
C VAL A 434 7.48 22.69 19.91
N GLY A 435 8.81 22.55 19.91
CA GLY A 435 9.49 21.28 20.14
C GLY A 435 9.62 20.38 18.91
N ARG A 436 9.39 20.92 17.69
CA ARG A 436 9.66 20.18 16.45
C ARG A 436 11.16 19.79 16.38
N PRO A 437 11.48 18.52 16.12
CA PRO A 437 12.86 18.05 15.94
C PRO A 437 13.60 18.70 14.78
N THR A 438 14.94 18.72 14.89
CA THR A 438 15.86 19.24 13.85
C THR A 438 16.68 18.12 13.21
N VAL A 439 17.52 18.47 12.23
CA VAL A 439 18.49 17.53 11.63
C VAL A 439 19.45 16.99 12.68
N GLU A 440 19.92 17.84 13.60
CA GLU A 440 20.81 17.46 14.70
C GLU A 440 20.14 16.44 15.62
N TYR A 441 18.83 16.59 15.87
CA TYR A 441 18.06 15.59 16.62
C TYR A 441 18.10 14.22 15.92
N VAL A 442 17.79 14.17 14.62
CA VAL A 442 17.81 12.91 13.85
C VAL A 442 19.19 12.26 13.88
N ARG A 443 20.26 13.05 13.68
CA ARG A 443 21.65 12.55 13.76
C ARG A 443 22.03 12.07 15.16
N GLY A 444 21.46 12.66 16.21
CA GLY A 444 21.72 12.27 17.59
C GLY A 444 20.95 11.02 18.04
N CYS A 445 19.79 10.72 17.44
CA CYS A 445 18.94 9.61 17.84
C CYS A 445 18.96 8.40 16.87
N SER A 446 19.68 8.49 15.75
CA SER A 446 19.67 7.47 14.70
C SER A 446 21.08 6.97 14.38
N GLY A 447 21.20 5.73 13.92
CA GLY A 447 22.43 5.25 13.29
C GLY A 447 22.62 5.84 11.88
N PRO A 448 23.79 5.62 11.24
CA PRO A 448 24.09 6.14 9.90
C PRO A 448 23.01 5.81 8.86
N GLU A 449 22.54 4.56 8.83
CA GLU A 449 21.49 4.08 7.92
C GLU A 449 20.17 4.86 8.10
N GLY A 450 19.83 5.21 9.34
CA GLY A 450 18.65 6.02 9.64
C GLY A 450 18.74 7.43 9.07
N VAL A 451 19.90 8.08 9.23
CA VAL A 451 20.17 9.41 8.66
C VAL A 451 20.16 9.37 7.13
N GLN A 452 20.79 8.34 6.54
CA GLN A 452 20.82 8.10 5.10
C GLN A 452 19.43 7.86 4.50
N SER A 453 18.59 7.05 5.17
CA SER A 453 17.24 6.74 4.71
C SER A 453 16.35 7.98 4.58
N MET A 454 16.62 9.03 5.36
CA MET A 454 15.93 10.32 5.30
C MET A 454 16.52 11.29 4.26
N GLY A 455 17.55 10.87 3.53
CA GLY A 455 18.29 11.71 2.59
C GLY A 455 19.13 12.79 3.26
N LEU A 456 19.45 12.64 4.54
CA LEU A 456 20.25 13.59 5.31
C LEU A 456 21.76 13.28 5.23
N ASP A 457 22.15 12.15 4.68
CA ASP A 457 23.55 11.77 4.43
C ASP A 457 23.69 10.99 3.13
N GLU A 458 24.94 10.85 2.65
CA GLU A 458 25.27 10.02 1.50
C GLU A 458 24.89 8.56 1.79
N ILE A 459 24.07 7.98 0.93
CA ILE A 459 23.63 6.59 1.03
C ILE A 459 24.79 5.68 0.67
N VAL A 460 25.11 4.73 1.55
CA VAL A 460 26.11 3.69 1.28
C VAL A 460 25.39 2.45 0.74
N ALA A 461 25.79 1.99 -0.45
CA ALA A 461 25.26 0.76 -1.02
C ALA A 461 25.74 -0.45 -0.21
N ALA A 462 24.88 -1.46 -0.05
CA ALA A 462 25.28 -2.71 0.57
C ALA A 462 26.31 -3.46 -0.29
N ASP A 463 27.27 -4.13 0.36
CA ASP A 463 28.34 -4.86 -0.35
C ASP A 463 27.80 -5.98 -1.24
N ASP A 464 26.74 -6.65 -0.80
CA ASP A 464 26.08 -7.76 -1.51
C ASP A 464 24.98 -7.29 -2.50
N ASP A 465 24.86 -5.98 -2.74
CA ASP A 465 23.84 -5.47 -3.66
C ASP A 465 24.14 -5.88 -5.13
N THR A 466 23.10 -5.83 -5.95
CA THR A 466 23.22 -6.10 -7.40
C THR A 466 23.91 -4.92 -8.11
N PRO A 467 24.43 -5.11 -9.34
CA PRO A 467 24.92 -3.99 -10.16
C PRO A 467 23.87 -2.89 -10.34
N GLY A 468 22.61 -3.27 -10.59
CA GLY A 468 21.48 -2.35 -10.70
C GLY A 468 21.16 -1.63 -9.39
N GLY A 469 21.26 -2.33 -8.25
CA GLY A 469 21.08 -1.74 -6.92
C GLY A 469 22.15 -0.71 -6.57
N ARG A 470 23.43 -1.02 -6.84
CA ARG A 470 24.52 -0.03 -6.70
C ARG A 470 24.32 1.18 -7.60
N GLU A 471 23.86 0.97 -8.83
CA GLU A 471 23.53 2.06 -9.75
C GLU A 471 22.34 2.89 -9.23
N ALA A 472 21.32 2.25 -8.65
CA ALA A 472 20.20 2.94 -8.03
C ALA A 472 20.63 3.84 -6.88
N VAL A 473 21.51 3.34 -5.99
CA VAL A 473 22.09 4.13 -4.90
C VAL A 473 22.92 5.30 -5.43
N ARG A 474 23.75 5.07 -6.46
CA ARG A 474 24.54 6.13 -7.09
C ARG A 474 23.66 7.24 -7.68
N ARG A 475 22.56 6.88 -8.35
CA ARG A 475 21.58 7.86 -8.87
C ARG A 475 20.85 8.57 -7.75
N ALA A 476 20.46 7.85 -6.70
CA ALA A 476 19.82 8.41 -5.53
C ALA A 476 20.71 9.46 -4.86
N ASN A 477 22.00 9.19 -4.64
CA ASN A 477 22.95 10.16 -4.09
C ASN A 477 23.05 11.42 -4.96
N LYS A 478 23.15 11.26 -6.28
CA LYS A 478 23.17 12.39 -7.22
C LYS A 478 21.90 13.26 -7.09
N VAL A 479 20.72 12.64 -6.95
CA VAL A 479 19.45 13.36 -6.75
C VAL A 479 19.42 14.08 -5.40
N LEU A 480 19.94 13.44 -4.35
CA LEU A 480 19.99 13.97 -3.00
C LEU A 480 21.08 15.05 -2.80
N GLY A 481 22.00 15.17 -3.76
CA GLY A 481 23.08 16.16 -3.75
C GLY A 481 24.34 15.69 -3.02
N PHE A 482 24.61 14.40 -3.00
CA PHE A 482 25.83 13.78 -2.50
C PHE A 482 26.73 13.31 -3.64
#